data_AF-A0A0R2DHW2-F1
#
_entry.id   AF-A0A0R2DHW2-F1
#
_cell.length_a   1.000
_cell.length_b   1.000
_cell.length_c   1.000
_cell.angle_alpha   90.00
_cell.angle_beta   90.00
_cell.angle_gamma   90.00
#
_symmetry.space_group_name_H-M   'P 1'
#
loop_
_entity.id
_entity.type
_entity.pdbx_description
1 polymer ?
#
loop_
_entity_poly.entity_id
_entity_poly.type
_entity_poly.pdbx_seq_one_letter_code
_entity_poly.pdbx_strand_id
1 'polypeptide(L)'
;MKLVKLLAVATVSLGVVGASVVPASASATTVPKKLRGTYYAYQGYNSWDKLKISKHSAYIKIGSDKAFKLTTKAKSKAHRLSYKNYKSMHRFFLNSKIKVLADSPFPAGGMQLASRKIGKKHYKVIRGYQSATKWDFIKGKKVKHIYRTHLN
;
A
#
# COMPACT_ATOMS: atom_id res chain seq x y z
N MET A 1 10.13 -56.84 56.13
CA MET A 1 8.81 -56.85 55.46
C MET A 1 8.38 -55.41 55.18
N LYS A 2 7.80 -55.23 53.99
CA LYS A 2 7.36 -54.02 53.26
C LYS A 2 7.09 -52.73 54.07
N LEU A 3 7.68 -51.64 53.60
CA LEU A 3 7.13 -50.28 53.72
C LEU A 3 7.11 -49.62 52.34
N VAL A 4 5.90 -49.45 51.83
CA VAL A 4 5.55 -48.70 50.64
C VAL A 4 5.74 -47.22 50.94
N LYS A 5 6.47 -46.48 50.10
CA LYS A 5 6.39 -45.02 50.05
C LYS A 5 5.97 -44.60 48.65
N LEU A 6 4.75 -44.07 48.56
CA LEU A 6 4.22 -43.38 47.40
C LEU A 6 5.17 -42.24 47.02
N LEU A 7 5.66 -42.25 45.78
CA LEU A 7 6.24 -41.08 45.15
C LEU A 7 5.15 -40.41 44.33
N ALA A 8 4.66 -39.27 44.80
CA ALA A 8 3.79 -38.39 44.03
C ALA A 8 4.60 -37.77 42.89
N VAL A 9 4.40 -38.25 41.67
CA VAL A 9 4.96 -37.62 40.47
C VAL A 9 4.06 -36.43 40.13
N ALA A 10 4.50 -35.24 40.53
CA ALA A 10 3.94 -33.99 40.04
C ALA A 10 4.37 -33.81 38.57
N THR A 11 3.53 -34.23 37.63
CA THR A 11 3.67 -33.86 36.22
C THR A 11 3.28 -32.38 36.07
N VAL A 12 4.25 -31.48 36.21
CA VAL A 12 4.12 -30.12 35.72
C VAL A 12 4.23 -30.20 34.20
N SER A 13 3.08 -30.35 33.53
CA SER A 13 2.97 -30.13 32.10
C SER A 13 3.27 -28.65 31.85
N LEU A 14 4.52 -28.34 31.48
CA LEU A 14 4.87 -27.07 30.85
C LEU A 14 4.04 -27.00 29.55
N GLY A 15 2.90 -26.33 29.65
CA GLY A 15 2.17 -25.87 28.48
C GLY A 15 3.08 -24.91 27.74
N VAL A 16 3.72 -25.41 26.68
CA VAL A 16 4.35 -24.58 25.67
C VAL A 16 3.21 -23.75 25.07
N VAL A 17 3.01 -22.55 25.59
CA VAL A 17 2.14 -21.55 24.98
C VAL A 17 2.80 -21.23 23.65
N GLY A 18 2.30 -21.87 22.60
CA GLY A 18 2.70 -21.64 21.23
C GLY A 18 2.49 -20.17 20.93
N ALA A 19 3.55 -19.37 21.03
CA ALA A 19 3.58 -18.03 20.53
C ALA A 19 3.41 -18.14 19.01
N SER A 20 2.18 -17.97 18.54
CA SER A 20 1.89 -17.72 17.14
C SER A 20 2.55 -16.40 16.80
N VAL A 21 3.83 -16.48 16.40
CA VAL A 21 4.59 -15.39 15.80
C VAL A 21 3.88 -15.01 14.51
N VAL A 22 2.95 -14.06 14.60
CA VAL A 22 2.37 -13.42 13.43
C VAL A 22 3.55 -12.76 12.70
N PRO A 23 3.94 -13.22 11.49
CA PRO A 23 5.08 -12.66 10.82
C PRO A 23 4.80 -11.19 10.53
N ALA A 24 5.57 -10.29 11.16
CA ALA A 24 5.47 -8.87 10.88
C ALA A 24 5.76 -8.65 9.39
N SER A 25 4.74 -8.29 8.61
CA SER A 25 4.91 -8.05 7.17
C SER A 25 5.92 -6.92 6.95
N ALA A 26 7.12 -7.28 6.52
CA ALA A 26 8.22 -6.36 6.26
C ALA A 26 7.92 -5.49 5.03
N SER A 27 8.23 -4.19 5.12
CA SER A 27 8.19 -3.30 3.96
C SER A 27 9.42 -3.52 3.09
N ALA A 28 9.22 -3.75 1.78
CA ALA A 28 10.28 -3.87 0.79
C ALA A 28 10.73 -2.49 0.28
N THR A 29 11.97 -2.40 -0.19
CA THR A 29 12.50 -1.18 -0.82
C THR A 29 12.17 -1.13 -2.32
N THR A 30 11.67 -2.20 -2.92
CA THR A 30 11.36 -2.22 -4.36
C THR A 30 9.89 -2.48 -4.63
N VAL A 31 9.38 -1.92 -5.72
CA VAL A 31 7.98 -2.09 -6.13
C VAL A 31 7.84 -3.25 -7.14
N PRO A 32 6.86 -4.16 -6.98
CA PRO A 32 6.62 -5.25 -7.94
C PRO A 32 6.35 -4.77 -9.38
N LYS A 33 6.82 -5.55 -10.38
CA LYS A 33 6.72 -5.20 -11.81
C LYS A 33 5.28 -4.90 -12.25
N LYS A 34 4.30 -5.64 -11.73
CA LYS A 34 2.87 -5.48 -12.06
C LYS A 34 2.29 -4.08 -11.75
N LEU A 35 2.85 -3.38 -10.76
CA LEU A 35 2.41 -2.04 -10.36
C LEU A 35 3.13 -0.92 -11.11
N ARG A 36 4.27 -1.22 -11.76
CA ARG A 36 5.10 -0.21 -12.41
C ARG A 36 4.42 0.38 -13.65
N GLY A 37 4.65 1.66 -13.87
CA GLY A 37 4.11 2.40 -15.01
C GLY A 37 3.83 3.86 -14.70
N THR A 38 3.30 4.56 -15.68
CA THR A 38 2.78 5.93 -15.54
C THR A 38 1.26 5.86 -15.60
N TYR A 39 0.61 6.55 -14.67
CA TYR A 39 -0.83 6.57 -14.49
C TYR A 39 -1.32 8.01 -14.37
N TYR A 40 -2.55 8.26 -14.81
CA TYR A 40 -3.14 9.60 -14.86
C TYR A 40 -4.54 9.61 -14.27
N ALA A 41 -4.88 10.62 -13.47
CA ALA A 41 -6.24 10.87 -13.01
C ALA A 41 -6.66 12.26 -13.49
N TYR A 42 -7.85 12.41 -14.06
CA TYR A 42 -8.35 13.69 -14.54
C TYR A 42 -8.87 14.55 -13.38
N GLN A 43 -8.52 15.83 -13.38
CA GLN A 43 -8.93 16.79 -12.35
C GLN A 43 -9.86 17.90 -12.87
N GLY A 44 -10.46 17.71 -14.05
CA GLY A 44 -11.19 18.78 -14.73
C GLY A 44 -10.25 19.72 -15.48
N TYR A 45 -10.82 20.69 -16.19
CA TYR A 45 -10.09 21.81 -16.83
C TYR A 45 -8.85 21.42 -17.65
N ASN A 46 -8.91 20.28 -18.35
CA ASN A 46 -7.76 19.73 -19.11
C ASN A 46 -6.49 19.56 -18.24
N SER A 47 -6.66 19.18 -16.97
CA SER A 47 -5.58 18.89 -16.03
C SER A 47 -5.60 17.43 -15.57
N TRP A 48 -4.42 16.89 -15.27
CA TRP A 48 -4.24 15.51 -14.82
C TRP A 48 -3.22 15.39 -13.71
N ASP A 49 -3.59 14.68 -12.66
CA ASP A 49 -2.62 14.14 -11.73
C ASP A 49 -1.81 13.06 -12.42
N LYS A 50 -0.54 12.95 -12.05
CA LYS A 50 0.39 11.99 -12.61
C LYS A 50 1.03 11.17 -11.50
N LEU A 51 0.77 9.87 -11.53
CA LEU A 51 1.41 8.88 -10.67
C LEU A 51 2.38 8.05 -11.51
N LYS A 52 3.67 8.06 -11.17
CA LYS A 52 4.69 7.22 -11.84
C LYS A 52 5.33 6.30 -10.81
N ILE A 53 5.25 5.00 -11.07
CA ILE A 53 5.78 3.95 -10.20
C ILE A 53 6.88 3.20 -10.96
N SER A 54 8.09 3.18 -10.41
CA SER A 54 9.24 2.43 -10.94
C SER A 54 9.71 1.38 -9.92
N LYS A 55 10.79 0.65 -10.23
CA LYS A 55 11.37 -0.33 -9.31
C LYS A 55 11.89 0.34 -8.03
N HIS A 56 12.52 1.51 -8.15
CA HIS A 56 13.28 2.17 -7.07
C HIS A 56 12.81 3.60 -6.78
N SER A 57 11.72 4.03 -7.40
CA SER A 57 11.11 5.33 -7.15
C SER A 57 9.62 5.30 -7.37
N ALA A 58 8.93 6.18 -6.66
CA ALA A 58 7.56 6.54 -6.94
C ALA A 58 7.45 8.07 -6.98
N TYR A 59 6.56 8.58 -7.82
CA TYR A 59 6.38 9.99 -8.07
C TYR A 59 4.89 10.24 -8.14
N ILE A 60 4.41 11.30 -7.51
CA ILE A 60 3.05 11.77 -7.66
C ILE A 60 3.07 13.29 -7.82
N LYS A 61 2.33 13.79 -8.80
CA LYS A 61 2.06 15.21 -9.01
C LYS A 61 0.56 15.39 -9.04
N ILE A 62 0.05 16.25 -8.16
CA ILE A 62 -1.36 16.59 -8.06
C ILE A 62 -1.53 17.99 -8.64
N GLY A 63 -2.42 18.16 -9.62
CA GLY A 63 -2.65 19.44 -10.30
C GLY A 63 -1.36 20.18 -10.70
N SER A 64 -1.24 21.43 -10.23
CA SER A 64 -0.09 22.31 -10.48
C SER A 64 1.02 22.21 -9.43
N ASP A 65 0.84 21.39 -8.39
CA ASP A 65 1.78 21.31 -7.27
C ASP A 65 3.15 20.78 -7.70
N LYS A 66 4.15 21.08 -6.85
CA LYS A 66 5.45 20.44 -6.96
C LYS A 66 5.29 18.93 -6.81
N ALA A 67 5.98 18.22 -7.68
CA ALA A 67 5.94 16.78 -7.63
C ALA A 67 6.59 16.22 -6.37
N PHE A 68 5.88 15.31 -5.70
CA PHE A 68 6.42 14.57 -4.60
C PHE A 68 7.07 13.28 -5.09
N LYS A 69 8.29 13.02 -4.65
CA LYS A 69 9.09 11.88 -5.10
C LYS A 69 9.58 11.07 -3.91
N LEU A 70 9.37 9.76 -4.01
CA LEU A 70 9.96 8.74 -3.16
C LEU A 70 11.10 8.06 -3.89
N THR A 71 12.23 7.83 -3.22
CA THR A 71 13.34 7.03 -3.75
C THR A 71 13.89 6.09 -2.69
N THR A 72 14.45 4.96 -3.09
CA THR A 72 15.01 3.97 -2.13
C THR A 72 16.17 4.51 -1.31
N LYS A 73 16.91 5.49 -1.86
CA LYS A 73 18.13 6.06 -1.27
C LYS A 73 17.91 7.42 -0.59
N ALA A 74 16.68 7.90 -0.45
CA ALA A 74 16.43 9.20 0.18
C ALA A 74 16.87 9.20 1.65
N LYS A 75 17.59 10.27 2.06
CA LYS A 75 18.04 10.46 3.45
C LYS A 75 16.86 10.63 4.41
N SER A 76 15.91 11.49 4.08
CA SER A 76 14.67 11.65 4.88
C SER A 76 13.77 10.42 4.74
N LYS A 77 13.19 9.96 5.87
CA LYS A 77 12.22 8.85 5.89
C LYS A 77 10.94 9.21 5.13
N ALA A 78 10.50 10.48 5.17
CA ALA A 78 9.30 10.94 4.46
C ALA A 78 9.42 10.80 2.93
N HIS A 79 10.65 10.95 2.40
CA HIS A 79 10.93 10.81 0.97
C HIS A 79 11.47 9.43 0.58
N ARG A 80 11.50 8.47 1.52
CA ARG A 80 12.06 7.14 1.28
C ARG A 80 11.00 6.17 0.79
N LEU A 81 11.25 5.58 -0.37
CA LEU A 81 10.38 4.55 -0.92
C LEU A 81 10.37 3.33 0.00
N SER A 82 9.16 2.92 0.40
CA SER A 82 8.91 1.71 1.18
C SER A 82 7.58 1.09 0.76
N TYR A 83 7.66 0.00 0.01
CA TYR A 83 6.53 -0.77 -0.45
C TYR A 83 6.04 -1.74 0.64
N LYS A 84 4.76 -1.69 0.99
CA LYS A 84 4.14 -2.72 1.82
C LYS A 84 2.79 -3.11 1.25
N ASN A 85 2.54 -4.41 1.16
CA ASN A 85 1.27 -4.97 0.74
C ASN A 85 0.51 -5.48 1.96
N TYR A 86 -0.70 -4.96 2.16
CA TYR A 86 -1.62 -5.37 3.22
C TYR A 86 -2.68 -6.27 2.57
N LYS A 87 -2.41 -7.57 2.61
CA LYS A 87 -3.26 -8.59 1.96
C LYS A 87 -4.71 -8.53 2.47
N SER A 88 -4.91 -8.37 3.78
CA SER A 88 -6.24 -8.29 4.41
C SER A 88 -7.11 -7.15 3.85
N MET A 89 -6.49 -6.06 3.41
CA MET A 89 -7.20 -4.91 2.84
C MET A 89 -7.22 -4.93 1.32
N HIS A 90 -6.51 -5.88 0.68
CA HIS A 90 -6.18 -5.86 -0.75
C HIS A 90 -5.55 -4.53 -1.22
N ARG A 91 -4.75 -3.89 -0.35
CA ARG A 91 -4.14 -2.57 -0.59
C ARG A 91 -2.63 -2.59 -0.39
N PHE A 92 -1.95 -1.64 -1.00
CA PHE A 92 -0.52 -1.41 -0.85
C PHE A 92 -0.20 0.07 -0.59
N PHE A 93 0.95 0.30 0.03
CA PHE A 93 1.48 1.62 0.33
C PHE A 93 2.89 1.75 -0.25
N LEU A 94 3.27 2.93 -0.74
CA LEU A 94 4.61 3.22 -1.28
C LEU A 94 5.48 4.01 -0.30
N ASN A 95 4.87 4.61 0.71
CA ASN A 95 5.44 5.36 1.82
C ASN A 95 5.12 4.70 3.17
N SER A 96 5.10 3.36 3.23
CA SER A 96 4.62 2.58 4.38
C SER A 96 5.31 2.83 5.73
N LYS A 97 6.46 3.51 5.75
CA LYS A 97 7.20 3.84 6.98
C LYS A 97 7.01 5.28 7.46
N ILE A 98 6.19 6.09 6.77
CA ILE A 98 5.92 7.46 7.19
C ILE A 98 5.01 7.45 8.43
N LYS A 99 5.33 8.29 9.43
CA LYS A 99 4.53 8.39 10.66
C LYS A 99 3.41 9.42 10.52
N VAL A 100 3.71 10.54 9.87
CA VAL A 100 2.77 11.64 9.64
C VAL A 100 2.25 11.53 8.21
N LEU A 101 0.95 11.25 8.06
CA LEU A 101 0.36 11.05 6.73
C LEU A 101 0.35 12.32 5.89
N ALA A 102 0.28 13.51 6.52
CA ALA A 102 0.31 14.80 5.85
C ALA A 102 1.62 15.05 5.07
N ASP A 103 2.71 14.36 5.44
CA ASP A 103 4.01 14.47 4.75
C ASP A 103 4.02 13.80 3.37
N SER A 104 2.91 13.18 2.95
CA SER A 104 2.83 12.43 1.71
C SER A 104 1.51 12.67 0.98
N PRO A 105 1.55 13.12 -0.28
CA PRO A 105 0.35 13.25 -1.12
C PRO A 105 -0.14 11.90 -1.69
N PHE A 106 0.45 10.77 -1.30
CA PHE A 106 -0.08 9.46 -1.68
C PHE A 106 -1.38 9.15 -0.90
N PRO A 107 -2.33 8.39 -1.48
CA PRO A 107 -3.60 8.10 -0.83
C PRO A 107 -3.42 7.46 0.56
N ALA A 108 -3.91 8.13 1.60
CA ALA A 108 -3.72 7.76 3.00
C ALA A 108 -4.36 6.40 3.37
N GLY A 109 -5.46 6.03 2.70
CA GLY A 109 -6.12 4.73 2.86
C GLY A 109 -5.46 3.60 2.07
N GLY A 110 -4.34 3.89 1.38
CA GLY A 110 -3.62 2.95 0.54
C GLY A 110 -4.09 2.93 -0.91
N MET A 111 -3.45 2.09 -1.71
CA MET A 111 -3.71 1.94 -3.15
C MET A 111 -4.00 0.49 -3.51
N GLN A 112 -4.73 0.25 -4.59
CA GLN A 112 -5.02 -1.09 -5.09
C GLN A 112 -4.80 -1.16 -6.60
N LEU A 113 -4.22 -2.26 -7.08
CA LEU A 113 -4.21 -2.57 -8.51
C LEU A 113 -5.60 -3.08 -8.90
N ALA A 114 -6.25 -2.42 -9.84
CA ALA A 114 -7.60 -2.77 -10.30
C ALA A 114 -7.70 -2.66 -11.82
N SER A 115 -8.91 -2.88 -12.34
CA SER A 115 -9.29 -2.66 -13.73
C SER A 115 -10.47 -1.69 -13.81
N ARG A 116 -10.49 -0.86 -14.85
CA ARG A 116 -11.59 0.06 -15.16
C ARG A 116 -11.97 -0.08 -16.63
N LYS A 117 -13.25 -0.33 -16.90
CA LYS A 117 -13.81 -0.26 -18.26
C LYS A 117 -14.06 1.21 -18.61
N ILE A 118 -13.55 1.66 -19.76
CA ILE A 118 -13.73 3.01 -20.30
C ILE A 118 -14.13 2.85 -21.77
N GLY A 119 -15.37 3.17 -22.07
CA GLY A 119 -15.99 2.78 -23.35
C GLY A 119 -15.93 1.27 -23.54
N LYS A 120 -15.32 0.82 -24.65
CA LYS A 120 -15.19 -0.60 -25.00
C LYS A 120 -13.87 -1.24 -24.52
N LYS A 121 -12.97 -0.50 -23.85
CA LYS A 121 -11.63 -0.99 -23.45
C LYS A 121 -11.48 -1.10 -21.93
N HIS A 122 -10.78 -2.13 -21.48
CA HIS A 122 -10.37 -2.27 -20.08
C HIS A 122 -8.96 -1.72 -19.88
N TYR A 123 -8.80 -0.85 -18.89
CA TYR A 123 -7.52 -0.27 -18.51
C TYR A 123 -7.10 -0.76 -17.14
N LYS A 124 -5.81 -1.07 -16.99
CA LYS A 124 -5.20 -1.25 -15.67
C LYS A 124 -5.18 0.09 -14.95
N VAL A 125 -5.58 0.10 -13.69
CA VAL A 125 -5.59 1.32 -12.88
C VAL A 125 -4.93 1.08 -11.53
N ILE A 126 -4.36 2.15 -10.96
CA ILE A 126 -4.10 2.21 -9.52
C ILE A 126 -5.24 2.99 -8.90
N ARG A 127 -6.04 2.34 -8.06
CA ARG A 127 -7.10 2.97 -7.29
C ARG A 127 -6.55 3.48 -5.98
N GLY A 128 -6.61 4.79 -5.76
CA GLY A 128 -6.30 5.42 -4.47
C GLY A 128 -7.52 5.43 -3.55
N TYR A 129 -7.28 5.30 -2.25
CA TYR A 129 -8.29 5.45 -1.20
C TYR A 129 -7.88 6.58 -0.26
N GLN A 130 -8.78 7.53 -0.01
CA GLN A 130 -8.59 8.61 0.96
C GLN A 130 -9.93 8.97 1.59
N SER A 131 -10.00 8.83 2.91
CA SER A 131 -11.22 8.99 3.69
C SER A 131 -12.37 8.18 3.06
N ALA A 132 -13.57 8.75 2.93
CA ALA A 132 -14.71 8.14 2.26
C ALA A 132 -14.68 8.29 0.73
N THR A 133 -13.51 8.35 0.08
CA THR A 133 -13.42 8.46 -1.38
C THR A 133 -12.38 7.52 -2.00
N LYS A 134 -12.68 7.07 -3.22
CA LYS A 134 -11.74 6.35 -4.09
C LYS A 134 -11.66 7.02 -5.45
N TRP A 135 -10.49 6.99 -6.08
CA TRP A 135 -10.31 7.47 -7.45
C TRP A 135 -9.27 6.64 -8.20
N ASP A 136 -9.39 6.58 -9.52
CA ASP A 136 -8.55 5.73 -10.36
C ASP A 136 -7.51 6.56 -11.14
N PHE A 137 -6.24 6.20 -10.96
CA PHE A 137 -5.16 6.60 -11.86
C PHE A 137 -5.05 5.57 -13.01
N ILE A 138 -5.33 6.00 -14.23
CA ILE A 138 -5.41 5.15 -15.42
C ILE A 138 -4.05 5.00 -16.08
N LYS A 139 -3.63 3.75 -16.34
CA LYS A 139 -2.32 3.46 -16.89
C LYS A 139 -2.17 3.97 -18.32
N GLY A 140 -1.15 4.79 -18.55
CA GLY A 140 -0.70 5.21 -19.88
C GLY A 140 -1.67 6.08 -20.68
N LYS A 141 -2.85 6.39 -20.15
CA LYS A 141 -3.89 7.13 -20.89
C LYS A 141 -4.38 8.32 -20.06
N LYS A 142 -4.35 9.51 -20.68
CA LYS A 142 -5.06 10.70 -20.22
C LYS A 142 -6.50 10.65 -20.75
N VAL A 143 -7.45 10.47 -19.85
CA VAL A 143 -8.90 10.52 -20.15
C VAL A 143 -9.47 11.85 -19.71
N LYS A 144 -10.52 12.35 -20.35
CA LYS A 144 -11.18 13.62 -19.98
C LYS A 144 -12.45 13.36 -19.15
N HIS A 145 -12.37 12.44 -18.19
CA HIS A 145 -13.49 12.12 -17.31
C HIS A 145 -12.97 11.79 -15.91
N ILE A 146 -13.68 12.28 -14.88
CA ILE A 146 -13.30 12.08 -13.48
C ILE A 146 -13.81 10.70 -13.05
N TYR A 147 -12.89 9.80 -12.69
CA TYR A 147 -13.23 8.48 -12.15
C TYR A 147 -13.02 8.47 -10.63
N ARG A 148 -13.92 9.16 -9.91
CA ARG A 148 -13.96 9.27 -8.45
C ARG A 148 -15.32 8.80 -7.94
N THR A 149 -15.35 8.15 -6.77
CA THR A 149 -16.59 7.68 -6.14
C THR A 149 -16.47 7.80 -4.63
N HIS A 150 -17.57 8.11 -3.96
CA HIS A 150 -17.67 8.03 -2.51
C HIS A 150 -17.74 6.56 -2.06
N LEU A 151 -17.21 6.30 -0.88
CA LEU A 151 -17.39 5.04 -0.17
C LEU A 151 -18.62 5.24 0.72
N ASN A 152 -19.62 4.38 0.53
CA ASN A 152 -20.79 4.30 1.41
C ASN A 152 -20.41 3.61 2.72
#